data_AF-A0A938F8S1-F1
#
_entry.id   AF-A0A938F8S1-F1
#
_cell.length_a   1.000
_cell.length_b   1.000
_cell.length_c   1.000
_cell.angle_alpha   90.00
_cell.angle_beta   90.00
_cell.angle_gamma   90.00
#
_symmetry.space_group_name_H-M   'P 1'
#
loop_
_entity.id
_entity.type
_entity.pdbx_description
1 polymer ?
#
loop_
_entity_poly.entity_id
_entity_poly.type
_entity_poly.pdbx_seq_one_letter_code
_entity_poly.pdbx_strand_id
1 'polypeptide(L)' 'HIMQAHGINVQVADYYEHAMSAGGDASAAAYLECTVNGGTYWGVGIDPSTTTASLKAVVSAVNRALRQ' A
#
# COMPACT_ATOMS: atom_id res chain seq x y z
N HIS A 1 2.16 -13.82 1.78
CA HIS A 1 3.01 -14.99 1.43
C HIS A 1 4.27 -14.60 0.66
N ILE A 2 4.18 -13.88 -0.47
CA ILE A 2 5.36 -13.48 -1.26
C ILE A 2 6.38 -12.66 -0.44
N MET A 3 5.95 -11.57 0.23
CA MET A 3 6.85 -10.75 1.07
C MET A 3 7.51 -11.55 2.20
N GLN A 4 6.76 -12.48 2.80
CA GLN A 4 7.26 -13.35 3.88
C GLN A 4 8.33 -14.33 3.38
N ALA A 5 8.21 -14.83 2.14
CA ALA A 5 9.25 -15.65 1.52
C ALA A 5 10.59 -14.89 1.35
N HIS A 6 10.54 -13.55 1.35
CA HIS A 6 11.71 -12.67 1.36
C HIS A 6 12.08 -12.15 2.75
N GLY A 7 11.54 -12.74 3.82
CA GLY A 7 11.85 -12.35 5.20
C GLY A 7 11.18 -11.05 5.67
N ILE A 8 10.22 -10.51 4.91
CA ILE A 8 9.48 -9.29 5.27
C ILE A 8 8.10 -9.71 5.75
N ASN A 9 7.87 -9.62 7.06
CA ASN A 9 6.54 -9.83 7.63
C ASN A 9 5.72 -8.54 7.48
N VAL A 10 4.67 -8.58 6.66
CA VAL A 10 3.79 -7.45 6.40
C VAL A 10 2.36 -7.83 6.76
N GLN A 11 1.73 -7.02 7.58
CA GLN A 11 0.30 -7.10 7.89
C GLN A 11 -0.35 -5.75 7.61
N VAL A 12 -1.48 -5.75 6.91
CA VAL A 12 -2.30 -4.53 6.73
C VAL A 12 -3.16 -4.36 7.98
N ALA A 13 -3.03 -3.20 8.62
CA ALA A 13 -3.77 -2.83 9.83
C ALA A 13 -5.02 -2.00 9.49
N ASP A 14 -4.89 -1.07 8.54
CA ASP A 14 -6.00 -0.23 8.07
C ASP A 14 -5.87 0.07 6.57
N TYR A 15 -7.01 0.34 5.94
CA TYR A 15 -7.16 0.57 4.51
C TYR A 15 -8.18 1.66 4.25
N TYR A 16 -7.75 2.68 3.50
CA TYR A 16 -8.63 3.70 2.94
C TYR A 16 -8.34 3.90 1.46
N GLU A 17 -9.38 4.02 0.65
CA GLU A 17 -9.27 4.30 -0.78
C GLU A 17 -10.35 5.26 -1.23
N HIS A 18 -10.01 6.12 -2.19
CA HIS A 18 -10.99 6.93 -2.91
C HIS A 18 -10.60 7.14 -4.37
N ALA A 19 -11.62 7.33 -5.20
CA ALA A 19 -11.44 7.80 -6.58
C ALA A 19 -10.99 9.28 -6.56
N MET A 20 -9.93 9.59 -7.29
CA MET A 20 -9.37 10.93 -7.44
C MET A 20 -10.08 11.76 -8.52
N SER A 21 -10.79 11.10 -9.44
CA SER A 21 -11.57 11.73 -10.51
C SER A 21 -12.78 10.87 -10.89
N ALA A 22 -13.71 11.45 -11.65
CA ALA A 22 -14.86 10.75 -12.19
C ALA A 22 -14.67 10.46 -13.69
N GLY A 23 -15.26 9.37 -14.20
CA GLY A 23 -15.18 8.97 -15.60
C GLY A 23 -14.34 7.72 -15.84
N GLY A 24 -14.25 7.27 -17.09
CA GLY A 24 -13.56 6.01 -17.47
C GLY A 24 -12.05 6.01 -17.20
N ASP A 25 -11.44 7.20 -17.14
CA ASP A 25 -10.00 7.39 -16.85
C ASP A 25 -9.76 7.79 -15.38
N ALA A 26 -10.71 7.47 -14.50
CA ALA A 26 -10.58 7.77 -13.08
C ALA A 26 -9.38 7.04 -12.45
N SER A 27 -8.53 7.79 -11.75
CA SER A 27 -7.48 7.21 -10.91
C SER A 27 -7.98 7.00 -9.49
N ALA A 28 -7.48 5.99 -8.79
CA ALA A 28 -7.72 5.74 -7.38
C ALA A 28 -6.47 6.04 -6.55
N ALA A 29 -6.68 6.57 -5.35
CA ALA A 29 -5.65 6.72 -4.33
C ALA A 29 -5.95 5.77 -3.17
N ALA A 30 -5.00 4.90 -2.85
CA ALA A 30 -5.06 3.97 -1.73
C ALA A 30 -4.04 4.37 -0.65
N TYR A 31 -4.47 4.31 0.60
CA TYR A 31 -3.71 4.63 1.81
C TYR A 31 -3.79 3.42 2.73
N LEU A 32 -2.66 2.79 3.02
CA LEU A 32 -2.60 1.59 3.85
C LEU A 32 -1.70 1.82 5.04
N GLU A 33 -2.21 1.49 6.23
CA GLU A 33 -1.39 1.31 7.42
C GLU A 33 -0.89 -0.13 7.43
N CYS A 34 0.42 -0.31 7.46
CA CYS A 34 1.04 -1.63 7.47
C CYS A 34 1.96 -1.79 8.68
N THR A 35 1.81 -2.90 9.38
CA THR A 35 2.84 -3.37 10.30
C THR A 35 3.88 -4.15 9.49
N VAL A 36 5.11 -3.65 9.44
CA VAL A 36 6.25 -4.26 8.74
C VAL A 36 7.31 -4.60 9.77
N ASN A 37 7.60 -5.89 9.97
CA ASN A 37 8.59 -6.39 10.93
C ASN A 37 8.44 -5.78 12.35
N GLY A 38 7.21 -5.52 12.78
CA GLY A 38 6.89 -4.97 14.10
C GLY A 38 6.81 -3.44 14.19
N GLY A 39 7.21 -2.70 13.14
CA GLY A 39 7.01 -1.25 13.04
C GLY A 39 5.76 -0.89 12.25
N THR A 40 5.12 0.23 12.58
CA THR A 40 3.92 0.72 11.87
C THR A 40 4.30 1.78 10.85
N TYR A 41 3.89 1.57 9.59
CA TYR A 41 4.23 2.42 8.46
C TYR A 41 3.02 2.65 7.57
N TRP A 42 2.80 3.91 7.22
CA TRP A 42 1.82 4.29 6.21
C TRP A 42 2.41 4.20 4.82
N GLY A 43 1.62 3.72 3.87
CA GLY A 43 1.95 3.66 2.45
C GLY A 43 0.85 4.29 1.60
N VAL A 44 1.24 4.91 0.49
CA VAL A 44 0.32 5.54 -0.46
C VAL A 44 0.61 5.02 -1.86
N GLY A 45 -0.44 4.73 -2.61
CA GLY A 45 -0.37 4.26 -3.99
C GLY A 45 -1.46 4.88 -4.84
N ILE A 46 -1.11 5.29 -6.06
CA ILE A 46 -2.01 5.90 -7.02
C ILE A 46 -1.96 5.10 -8.31
N ASP A 47 -3.12 4.71 -8.81
CA ASP A 47 -3.27 4.00 -10.07
C ASP A 47 -4.73 4.05 -10.58
N PRO A 48 -4.97 4.01 -11.90
CA PRO A 48 -6.31 3.78 -12.47
C PRO A 48 -7.01 2.52 -11.94
N SER A 49 -6.25 1.48 -11.62
CA SER A 49 -6.76 0.28 -10.96
C SER A 49 -6.66 0.41 -9.44
N THR A 50 -7.79 0.33 -8.73
CA THR A 50 -7.85 0.26 -7.26
C THR A 50 -6.96 -0.84 -6.69
N THR A 51 -6.93 -2.00 -7.36
CA THR A 51 -6.07 -3.12 -6.98
C THR A 51 -4.59 -2.76 -7.09
N THR A 52 -4.19 -2.14 -8.20
CA THR A 52 -2.80 -1.73 -8.40
C THR A 52 -2.41 -0.58 -7.45
N ALA A 53 -3.32 0.37 -7.20
CA ALA A 53 -3.12 1.45 -6.23
C ALA A 53 -2.85 0.87 -4.83
N SER A 54 -3.65 -0.11 -4.40
CA SER A 54 -3.49 -0.82 -3.14
C SER A 54 -2.14 -1.55 -3.03
N LEU A 55 -1.71 -2.25 -4.08
CA LEU A 55 -0.41 -2.92 -4.12
C LEU A 55 0.76 -1.92 -4.05
N LYS A 56 0.67 -0.81 -4.78
CA LYS A 56 1.66 0.28 -4.72
C LYS A 56 1.76 0.86 -3.31
N ALA A 57 0.64 1.02 -2.61
CA ALA A 57 0.62 1.49 -1.22
C ALA A 57 1.33 0.51 -0.27
N VAL A 58 1.11 -0.80 -0.38
CA VAL A 58 1.87 -1.80 0.40
C VAL A 58 3.38 -1.69 0.13
N VAL A 59 3.79 -1.61 -1.15
CA VAL A 59 5.20 -1.45 -1.52
C VAL A 59 5.79 -0.15 -0.96
N SER A 60 5.02 0.93 -0.96
CA SER A 60 5.39 2.23 -0.39
C SER A 60 5.66 2.12 1.12
N ALA A 61 4.78 1.45 1.88
CA ALA A 61 4.96 1.22 3.31
C ALA A 61 6.20 0.35 3.61
N VAL A 62 6.41 -0.74 2.86
CA VAL A 62 7.58 -1.62 3.01
C VAL A 62 8.87 -0.86 2.70
N ASN A 63 8.92 -0.11 1.60
CA ASN A 63 10.10 0.69 1.25
C ASN A 63 10.42 1.74 2.31
N ARG A 64 9.39 2.29 2.97
CA ARG A 64 9.57 3.23 4.09
C ARG A 64 10.15 2.52 5.32
N ALA A 65 9.68 1.32 5.63
CA ALA A 65 10.20 0.50 6.72
C ALA A 65 11.68 0.13 6.54
N LEU A 66 12.09 -0.22 5.32
CA LEU A 66 13.47 -0.63 5.00
C LEU A 66 14.49 0.52 4.95
N ARG A 67 14.04 1.78 5.01
CA ARG A 67 14.92 2.97 4.98
C ARG A 67 15.26 3.51 6.37
N GLN A 68 14.64 2.98 7.42
CA GLN A 68 14.98 3.29 8.81
C GLN A 68 16.02 2.30 9.33
#